data_AF-A0A0W8EYD6-F1
#
_entry.id   AF-A0A0W8EYD6-F1
#
_cell.length_a   1.000
_cell.length_b   1.000
_cell.length_c   1.000
_cell.angle_alpha   90.00
_cell.angle_beta   90.00
_cell.angle_gamma   90.00
#
_symmetry.space_group_name_H-M   'P 1'
#
loop_
_entity.id
_entity.type
_entity.pdbx_description
1 polymer ?
#
loop_
_entity_poly.entity_id
_entity_poly.type
_entity_poly.pdbx_seq_one_letter_code
_entity_poly.pdbx_strand_id
1 'polypeptide(L)'
;MTSLIEVAGTGGPIIATGGIRNGIDMAKAIALGADLCGVALPLIRPAMQGEDELFRTVTAFADELRVALFLSGARNPGALREKQPYITGRTRQMLGK
;
A
#
# COMPACT_ATOMS: atom_id res chain seq x y z
N MET A 1 -6.66 -7.25 -16.77
CA MET A 1 -6.35 -6.88 -15.39
C MET A 1 -4.93 -6.37 -15.40
N THR A 2 -4.72 -5.06 -15.26
CA THR A 2 -3.41 -4.41 -15.37
C THR A 2 -2.78 -4.27 -13.98
N SER A 3 -1.46 -4.40 -13.88
CA SER A 3 -0.71 -4.28 -12.62
C SER A 3 -0.28 -2.83 -12.31
N LEU A 4 0.00 -2.54 -11.03
CA LEU A 4 0.53 -1.23 -10.60
C LEU A 4 1.80 -0.83 -11.36
N ILE A 5 2.70 -1.79 -11.62
CA ILE A 5 3.97 -1.53 -12.31
C ILE A 5 3.75 -1.09 -13.75
N GLU A 6 2.78 -1.68 -14.45
CA GLU A 6 2.46 -1.27 -15.82
C GLU A 6 1.86 0.14 -15.86
N VAL A 7 0.93 0.45 -14.93
CA VAL A 7 0.33 1.78 -14.85
C VAL A 7 1.34 2.84 -14.41
N ALA A 8 2.31 2.49 -13.57
CA ALA A 8 3.40 3.40 -13.15
C ALA A 8 4.20 3.97 -14.34
N GLY A 9 4.26 3.26 -15.47
CA GLY A 9 4.91 3.74 -16.69
C GLY A 9 4.13 4.81 -17.46
N THR A 10 2.88 5.11 -17.08
CA THR A 10 2.00 6.04 -17.81
C THR A 10 2.14 7.50 -17.36
N GLY A 11 2.79 7.76 -16.23
CA GLY A 11 3.11 9.11 -15.74
C GLY A 11 1.97 9.88 -15.06
N GLY A 12 0.76 9.32 -14.98
CA GLY A 12 -0.36 9.90 -14.21
C GLY A 12 -0.33 9.53 -12.71
N PRO A 13 -1.12 10.21 -11.86
CA PRO A 13 -1.27 9.85 -10.45
C PRO A 13 -1.99 8.51 -10.30
N ILE A 14 -1.50 7.66 -9.39
CA ILE A 14 -1.97 6.28 -9.21
C ILE A 14 -2.53 6.09 -7.82
N ILE A 15 -3.79 5.65 -7.75
CA ILE A 15 -4.44 5.28 -6.49
C ILE A 15 -4.59 3.76 -6.46
N ALA A 16 -3.91 3.09 -5.53
CA ALA A 16 -4.10 1.68 -5.28
C ALA A 16 -5.32 1.46 -4.39
N THR A 17 -6.35 0.81 -4.92
CA THR A 17 -7.57 0.52 -4.17
C THR A 17 -7.89 -0.97 -4.25
N GLY A 18 -8.43 -1.53 -3.17
CA GLY A 18 -8.80 -2.94 -3.09
C GLY A 18 -7.62 -3.83 -2.69
N GLY A 19 -7.84 -4.70 -1.69
CA GLY A 19 -6.82 -5.63 -1.20
C GLY A 19 -5.79 -5.04 -0.22
N ILE A 20 -5.83 -3.74 0.11
CA ILE A 20 -5.03 -3.14 1.18
C ILE A 20 -5.63 -3.53 2.53
N ARG A 21 -4.90 -4.31 3.34
CA ARG A 21 -5.40 -4.85 4.62
C ARG A 21 -4.70 -4.30 5.86
N ASN A 22 -3.55 -3.67 5.68
CA ASN A 22 -2.68 -3.17 6.73
C ASN A 22 -1.67 -2.14 6.14
N GLY A 23 -0.87 -1.50 7.00
CA GLY A 23 0.14 -0.51 6.59
C GLY A 23 1.28 -1.10 5.76
N ILE A 24 1.56 -2.40 5.87
CA ILE A 24 2.56 -3.09 5.04
C ILE A 24 2.08 -3.22 3.59
N ASP A 25 0.79 -3.51 3.38
CA ASP A 25 0.20 -3.55 2.05
C ASP A 25 0.20 -2.15 1.40
N MET A 26 -0.01 -1.08 2.18
CA MET A 26 0.17 0.30 1.72
C MET A 26 1.62 0.55 1.27
N ALA A 27 2.59 0.14 2.08
CA ALA A 27 4.01 0.32 1.76
C ALA A 27 4.39 -0.40 0.46
N LYS A 28 3.91 -1.64 0.27
CA LYS A 28 4.10 -2.41 -0.97
C LYS A 28 3.46 -1.72 -2.16
N ALA A 29 2.22 -1.25 -2.05
CA ALA A 29 1.53 -0.58 -3.14
C ALA A 29 2.28 0.69 -3.58
N ILE A 30 2.77 1.48 -2.62
CA ILE A 30 3.56 2.68 -2.90
C ILE A 30 4.90 2.31 -3.53
N ALA A 31 5.61 1.32 -3.00
CA ALA A 31 6.86 0.82 -3.60
C ALA A 31 6.67 0.29 -5.03
N LEU A 32 5.47 -0.19 -5.38
CA LEU A 32 5.11 -0.65 -6.72
C LEU A 32 4.64 0.49 -7.67
N GLY A 33 4.57 1.73 -7.19
CA GLY A 33 4.27 2.91 -8.00
C GLY A 33 2.99 3.66 -7.64
N ALA A 34 2.26 3.28 -6.59
CA ALA A 34 1.10 4.05 -6.15
C ALA A 34 1.51 5.38 -5.47
N ASP A 35 0.71 6.43 -5.69
CA ASP A 35 0.81 7.70 -4.97
C ASP A 35 -0.06 7.71 -3.71
N LEU A 36 -1.20 7.00 -3.76
CA LEU A 36 -2.17 6.93 -2.67
C LEU A 36 -2.73 5.51 -2.54
N CYS A 37 -3.19 5.16 -1.33
CA CYS A 37 -3.86 3.89 -1.04
C CYS A 37 -5.27 4.14 -0.51
N GLY A 38 -6.26 3.49 -1.09
CA GLY A 38 -7.65 3.50 -0.62
C GLY A 38 -7.97 2.24 0.20
N VAL A 39 -8.59 2.44 1.37
CA VAL A 39 -9.01 1.36 2.28
C VAL A 39 -10.51 1.51 2.56
N ALA A 40 -11.28 0.46 2.31
CA ALA A 40 -12.73 0.46 2.55
C ALA A 40 -13.12 -0.71 3.46
N LEU A 41 -13.10 -1.94 2.95
CA LEU A 41 -13.57 -3.13 3.67
C LEU A 41 -12.97 -3.30 5.09
N PRO A 42 -11.67 -3.09 5.33
CA PRO A 42 -11.10 -3.19 6.68
C PRO A 42 -11.64 -2.16 7.68
N LEU A 43 -12.16 -1.02 7.20
CA LEU A 43 -12.65 0.07 8.05
C LEU A 43 -14.15 -0.04 8.37
N ILE A 44 -14.92 -0.81 7.59
CA ILE A 44 -16.38 -0.92 7.77
C ILE A 44 -16.72 -1.54 9.13
N ARG A 45 -16.12 -2.68 9.47
CA ARG A 45 -16.42 -3.39 10.73
C ARG A 45 -16.02 -2.58 11.97
N PRO A 46 -14.83 -1.95 12.05
CA PRO A 46 -14.49 -1.02 13.13
C PRO A 46 -15.44 0.19 13.21
N ALA A 47 -15.82 0.78 12.07
CA ALA A 47 -16.78 1.89 12.06
C ALA A 47 -18.15 1.51 12.65
N MET A 48 -18.60 0.27 12.46
CA MET A 48 -19.82 -0.25 13.08
C MET A 48 -19.69 -0.48 14.60
N GLN A 49 -18.46 -0.59 15.13
CA GLN A 49 -18.20 -0.76 16.56
C GLN A 49 -18.05 0.56 17.31
N GLY A 50 -17.87 1.67 16.58
CA GLY A 50 -17.78 3.01 17.14
C GLY A 50 -16.60 3.79 16.59
N GLU A 51 -16.60 5.10 16.85
CA GLU A 51 -15.54 6.02 16.41
C GLU A 51 -14.16 5.63 16.98
N ASP A 52 -14.10 5.23 18.26
CA ASP A 52 -12.86 4.83 18.91
C ASP A 52 -12.19 3.63 18.23
N GLU A 53 -12.97 2.61 17.85
CA GLU A 53 -12.45 1.42 17.16
C GLU A 53 -12.02 1.75 15.72
N LEU A 54 -12.76 2.62 15.03
CA LEU A 54 -12.33 3.13 13.74
C LEU A 54 -11.01 3.90 13.85
N PHE A 55 -10.88 4.80 14.82
CA PHE A 55 -9.68 5.58 15.05
C PHE A 55 -8.49 4.69 15.40
N ARG A 56 -8.67 3.69 16.27
CA ARG A 56 -7.65 2.67 16.57
C ARG A 56 -7.19 1.94 15.32
N THR A 57 -8.13 1.52 14.47
CA THR A 57 -7.80 0.80 13.24
C THR A 57 -7.02 1.69 12.26
N VAL A 58 -7.47 2.93 12.02
CA VAL A 58 -6.75 3.88 11.15
C VAL A 58 -5.36 4.19 11.70
N THR A 59 -5.23 4.33 13.02
CA THR A 59 -3.94 4.55 13.68
C THR A 59 -3.00 3.36 13.49
N ALA A 60 -3.50 2.13 13.62
CA ALA A 60 -2.72 0.92 13.38
C ALA A 60 -2.15 0.88 11.94
N PHE A 61 -2.96 1.20 10.92
CA PHE A 61 -2.48 1.29 9.54
C PHE A 61 -1.33 2.32 9.39
N ALA A 62 -1.48 3.49 10.02
CA ALA A 62 -0.47 4.53 9.98
C ALA A 62 0.83 4.12 10.69
N ASP A 63 0.72 3.46 11.84
CA ASP A 63 1.87 2.99 12.62
C ASP A 63 2.62 1.86 11.94
N GLU A 64 1.90 0.88 11.37
CA GLU A 64 2.50 -0.17 10.56
C GLU A 64 3.23 0.39 9.34
N LEU A 65 2.66 1.40 8.67
CA LEU A 65 3.33 2.09 7.58
C LEU A 65 4.61 2.81 8.07
N ARG A 66 4.58 3.48 9.23
CA ARG A 66 5.78 4.10 9.83
C ARG A 66 6.84 3.07 10.15
N VAL A 67 6.46 1.92 10.70
CA VAL A 67 7.39 0.80 10.97
C VAL A 67 8.00 0.29 9.66
N ALA A 68 7.19 0.10 8.60
CA ALA A 68 7.69 -0.30 7.30
C ALA A 68 8.67 0.72 6.69
N LEU A 69 8.39 2.02 6.84
CA LEU A 69 9.28 3.10 6.43
C LEU A 69 10.61 3.04 7.16
N PHE A 70 10.59 2.90 8.49
CA PHE A 70 11.79 2.79 9.31
C PHE A 70 12.64 1.57 8.92
N LEU A 71 12.02 0.39 8.82
CA LEU A 71 12.73 -0.86 8.51
C LEU A 71 13.27 -0.91 7.07
N SER A 72 12.69 -0.15 6.14
CA SER A 72 13.17 -0.04 4.75
C SER A 72 14.14 1.11 4.52
N GLY A 73 14.44 1.91 5.55
CA GLY A 73 15.25 3.13 5.43
C GLY A 73 14.62 4.14 4.48
N ALA A 74 13.30 4.27 4.48
CA ALA A 74 12.56 5.27 3.71
C ALA A 74 12.10 6.39 4.64
N ARG A 75 12.51 7.63 4.36
CA ARG A 75 12.22 8.80 5.20
C ARG A 75 10.75 9.25 5.16
N ASN A 76 10.03 8.89 4.11
CA ASN A 76 8.63 9.22 3.87
C ASN A 76 8.02 8.21 2.88
N PRO A 77 6.68 8.15 2.75
CA PRO A 77 6.01 7.26 1.81
C PRO A 77 6.55 7.35 0.38
N GLY A 78 6.78 8.56 -0.13
CA GLY A 78 7.28 8.76 -1.50
C GLY A 78 8.63 8.10 -1.77
N ALA A 79 9.52 8.03 -0.77
CA ALA A 79 10.83 7.39 -0.85
C ALA A 79 10.77 5.86 -0.98
N LEU A 80 9.62 5.22 -0.73
CA LEU A 80 9.44 3.79 -0.98
C LEU A 80 9.52 3.44 -2.47
N ARG A 81 9.18 4.38 -3.35
CA ARG A 81 9.28 4.19 -4.83
C ARG A 81 10.71 4.05 -5.31
N GLU A 82 11.67 4.56 -4.55
CA GLU A 82 13.10 4.45 -4.87
C GLU A 82 13.67 3.08 -4.46
N LYS A 83 12.93 2.30 -3.67
CA LYS A 83 13.34 0.96 -3.23
C LYS A 83 13.03 -0.06 -4.32
N GLN A 84 13.96 -0.97 -4.60
CA GLN A 84 13.72 -2.03 -5.57
C GLN A 84 12.84 -3.14 -4.96
N PRO A 85 11.62 -3.38 -5.46
CA PRO A 85 10.79 -4.47 -4.99
C PRO A 85 11.28 -5.81 -5.55
N TYR A 86 11.28 -6.85 -4.72
CA TYR A 86 11.52 -8.22 -5.15
C TYR A 86 10.20 -8.96 -5.33
N ILE A 87 9.87 -9.34 -6.57
CA ILE A 87 8.56 -9.91 -6.95
C ILE A 87 8.75 -11.36 -7.39
N THR A 88 7.92 -12.26 -6.86
CA THR A 88 7.99 -13.70 -7.13
C THR A 88 6.59 -14.28 -7.41
N GLY A 89 6.54 -15.57 -7.77
CA GLY A 89 5.29 -16.31 -7.98
C GLY A 89 4.46 -15.80 -9.16
N ARG A 90 3.13 -15.89 -9.03
CA ARG A 90 2.17 -15.55 -10.10
C ARG A 90 2.32 -14.12 -10.60
N THR A 91 2.55 -13.16 -9.70
CA THR A 91 2.71 -11.74 -10.10
C THR A 91 3.92 -11.54 -10.99
N ARG A 92 5.04 -12.22 -10.71
CA ARG A 92 6.23 -12.18 -11.56
C ARG A 92 5.95 -12.75 -12.96
N GLN A 93 5.29 -13.91 -13.03
CA GLN A 93 4.91 -14.56 -14.28
C GLN A 93 4.01 -13.66 -15.15
N MET A 94 3.09 -12.93 -14.53
CA MET A 94 2.18 -12.00 -15.24
C MET A 94 2.92 -10.76 -15.79
N LEU A 95 4.01 -10.33 -15.16
CA LEU A 95 4.81 -9.18 -15.61
C LEU A 95 5.80 -9.53 -16.74
N GLY A 96 5.88 -10.80 -17.15
CA GLY A 96 6.86 -11.26 -18.15
C GLY A 96 8.32 -11.11 -17.70
N LYS A 97 8.57 -11.06 -16.39
CA LYS A 97 9.90 -10.92 -15.76
C LYS A 97 10.31 -12.17 -15.00
#